data_AF-A0A7V0XG10-F1
#
_entry.id   AF-A0A7V0XG10-F1
#
_cell.length_a   1.000
_cell.length_b   1.000
_cell.length_c   1.000
_cell.angle_alpha   90.00
_cell.angle_beta   90.00
_cell.angle_gamma   90.00
#
_symmetry.space_group_name_H-M   'P 1'
#
loop_
_entity.id
_entity.type
_entity.pdbx_description
1 polymer ?
#
loop_
_entity_poly.entity_id
_entity_poly.type
_entity_poly.pdbx_seq_one_letter_code
_entity_poly.pdbx_strand_id
1 'polypeptide(L)' 'MSRAPLHPFLFACAPVLILFAHNARRIALGPGELLLPLALVLALALAALLLLRLLLRDSSRAALGATLTLLLFFG' A
#
# COMPACT_ATOMS: atom_id res chain seq x y z
N MET A 1 15.92 19.04 1.44
CA MET A 1 15.71 17.64 1.88
C MET A 1 14.45 17.12 1.22
N SER A 2 14.55 16.35 0.14
CA SER A 2 13.37 15.75 -0.51
C SER A 2 12.86 14.62 0.39
N ARG A 3 11.72 14.84 1.08
CA ARG A 3 11.09 13.80 1.90
C ARG A 3 10.69 12.63 0.99
N ALA A 4 11.06 11.41 1.35
CA ALA A 4 10.59 10.23 0.64
C ALA A 4 9.05 10.18 0.73
N PRO A 5 8.34 10.01 -0.40
CA PRO A 5 6.89 9.97 -0.39
C PRO A 5 6.40 8.65 0.23
N LEU A 6 5.89 8.72 1.46
CA LEU A 6 5.40 7.56 2.22
C LEU A 6 3.93 7.23 1.93
N HIS A 7 3.20 8.13 1.28
CA HIS A 7 1.77 8.00 1.04
C HIS A 7 1.36 6.74 0.26
N PRO A 8 2.12 6.20 -0.74
CA PRO A 8 1.74 4.95 -1.39
C PRO A 8 1.68 3.76 -0.43
N PHE A 9 2.57 3.71 0.56
CA PHE A 9 2.59 2.63 1.55
C PHE A 9 1.40 2.72 2.51
N LEU A 10 1.04 3.92 2.94
CA LEU A 10 -0.13 4.14 3.80
C LEU A 10 -1.43 3.70 3.11
N PHE A 11 -1.61 4.09 1.84
CA PHE A 11 -2.78 3.70 1.05
C PHE A 11 -2.82 2.20 0.74
N ALA A 12 -1.65 1.56 0.56
CA ALA A 12 -1.59 0.11 0.37
C ALA A 12 -1.99 -0.67 1.64
N CYS A 13 -1.60 -0.19 2.82
CA CYS A 13 -1.97 -0.82 4.09
C CYS A 13 -3.44 -0.62 4.48
N ALA A 14 -4.03 0.52 4.11
CA ALA A 14 -5.39 0.90 4.52
C ALA A 14 -6.46 -0.20 4.30
N PRO A 15 -6.64 -0.77 3.10
CA PRO A 15 -7.67 -1.78 2.87
C PRO A 15 -7.45 -3.06 3.69
N VAL A 16 -6.19 -3.49 3.86
CA VAL A 16 -5.85 -4.68 4.67
C VAL A 16 -6.22 -4.46 6.14
N LEU A 17 -5.87 -3.30 6.69
CA LEU A 17 -6.16 -2.96 8.09
C LEU A 17 -7.66 -2.81 8.33
N ILE A 18 -8.40 -2.18 7.41
CA ILE A 18 -9.85 -2.02 7.50
C ILE A 18 -10.53 -3.39 7.47
N LEU A 19 -10.14 -4.26 6.53
CA LEU A 19 -10.71 -5.60 6.41
C LEU A 19 -10.39 -6.45 7.65
N PHE A 20 -9.16 -6.41 8.14
CA PHE A 20 -8.77 -7.11 9.36
C PHE A 20 -9.57 -6.62 10.57
N ALA A 21 -9.68 -5.31 10.77
CA ALA A 21 -10.44 -4.73 11.88
C ALA A 21 -11.94 -5.07 11.82
N HIS A 22 -12.52 -5.14 10.62
CA HIS A 22 -13.90 -5.55 10.42
C HIS A 22 -14.12 -7.03 10.80
N ASN A 23 -13.19 -7.91 10.43
CA ASN A 23 -13.33 -9.36 10.61
C ASN A 23 -12.85 -9.85 11.97
N ALA A 24 -11.86 -9.21 12.60
CA ALA A 24 -11.36 -9.56 13.93
C ALA A 24 -12.44 -9.45 15.02
N ARG A 25 -13.51 -8.69 14.76
CA ARG A 25 -14.69 -8.61 15.63
C ARG A 25 -15.64 -9.80 15.49
N ARG A 26 -15.52 -10.58 14.41
CA ARG A 26 -16.43 -11.66 14.03
C ARG A 26 -15.78 -13.05 14.11
N ILE A 27 -14.47 -13.12 13.88
CA ILE A 27 -13.71 -14.36 13.78
C ILE A 27 -12.40 -14.16 14.55
N ALA A 28 -11.95 -15.20 15.24
CA ALA A 28 -10.63 -15.21 15.87
C ALA A 28 -9.57 -15.21 14.77
N LEU A 29 -8.80 -14.12 14.69
CA LEU A 29 -7.72 -13.97 13.73
C LEU A 29 -6.36 -13.99 14.44
N GLY A 30 -5.42 -14.77 13.90
CA GLY A 30 -4.04 -14.84 14.36
C GLY A 30 -3.14 -13.77 13.71
N PRO A 31 -1.93 -13.54 14.26
CA PRO A 31 -1.00 -12.54 13.71
C PRO A 31 -0.62 -12.77 12.24
N GLY A 32 -0.52 -14.04 11.82
CA GLY A 32 -0.12 -14.40 10.45
C GLY A 32 -1.11 -13.94 9.38
N GLU A 33 -2.41 -13.89 9.71
CA GLU A 33 -3.47 -13.46 8.80
C GLU A 33 -3.48 -11.95 8.56
N LEU A 34 -2.80 -11.18 9.42
CA LEU A 34 -2.51 -9.77 9.21
C LEU A 34 -1.16 -9.57 8.53
N LEU A 35 -0.10 -10.19 9.08
CA LEU A 35 1.28 -9.91 8.69
C LEU A 35 1.58 -10.30 7.23
N LEU A 36 1.06 -11.44 6.76
CA LEU A 36 1.28 -11.89 5.38
C LEU A 36 0.67 -10.92 4.34
N PRO A 37 -0.63 -10.57 4.42
CA PRO A 37 -1.19 -9.60 3.48
C PRO A 37 -0.57 -8.21 3.64
N LEU A 38 -0.18 -7.78 4.84
CA LEU A 38 0.51 -6.50 5.03
C LEU A 38 1.88 -6.46 4.31
N ALA A 39 2.68 -7.52 4.48
CA ALA A 39 3.96 -7.65 3.80
C ALA A 39 3.80 -7.67 2.27
N LEU A 40 2.78 -8.38 1.78
CA LEU A 40 2.48 -8.49 0.35
C LEU A 40 2.08 -7.14 -0.25
N VAL A 41 1.18 -6.39 0.38
CA VAL A 41 0.78 -5.06 -0.15
C VAL A 41 1.91 -4.04 -0.09
N LEU A 42 2.78 -4.10 0.93
CA LEU A 42 3.98 -3.25 1.01
C LEU A 42 4.99 -3.58 -0.11
N ALA A 43 5.22 -4.88 -0.38
CA ALA A 43 6.09 -5.32 -1.46
C ALA A 43 5.55 -4.89 -2.84
N LEU A 44 4.23 -5.03 -3.07
CA LEU A 44 3.58 -4.59 -4.30
C LEU A 44 3.60 -3.06 -4.46
N ALA A 45 3.36 -2.30 -3.39
CA ALA A 45 3.45 -0.84 -3.40
C ALA A 45 4.87 -0.36 -3.74
N LEU A 46 5.89 -1.02 -3.18
CA LEU A 46 7.28 -0.76 -3.52
C LEU A 46 7.57 -1.08 -5.00
N ALA A 47 7.14 -2.23 -5.49
CA ALA A 47 7.30 -2.62 -6.89
C ALA A 47 6.63 -1.61 -7.84
N ALA A 48 5.40 -1.21 -7.55
CA ALA A 48 4.67 -0.20 -8.33
C ALA A 48 5.40 1.15 -8.33
N LEU A 49 5.89 1.60 -7.16
CA LEU A 49 6.65 2.83 -7.05
C LEU A 49 7.95 2.79 -7.87
N LEU A 50 8.69 1.66 -7.82
CA LEU A 50 9.92 1.48 -8.59
C LEU A 50 9.65 1.44 -10.10
N LEU A 51 8.60 0.75 -10.53
CA LEU A 51 8.17 0.70 -11.94
C LEU A 51 7.78 2.09 -12.45
N LEU A 52 6.95 2.82 -11.69
CA LEU A 52 6.55 4.18 -12.06
C LEU A 52 7.73 5.15 -12.02
N ARG A 53 8.68 4.98 -11.09
CA ARG A 53 9.90 5.78 -11.05
C ARG A 53 10.78 5.50 -12.27
N LEU A 54 10.87 4.26 -12.72
CA LEU A 54 11.59 3.89 -13.94
C LEU A 54 10.94 4.51 -15.19
N LEU A 55 9.60 4.50 -15.26
CA LEU A 55 8.84 5.01 -16.39
C LEU A 55 8.81 6.55 -16.45
N LEU A 56 8.53 7.20 -15.32
CA LEU A 56 8.33 8.65 -15.24
C LEU A 56 9.63 9.42 -14.95
N ARG A 57 10.67 8.72 -14.48
CA ARG A 57 11.97 9.29 -14.07
C ARG A 57 11.89 10.39 -13.01
N ASP A 58 10.74 10.53 -12.35
CA ASP A 58 10.45 11.53 -11.32
C ASP A 58 9.79 10.84 -10.12
N SER A 59 10.37 11.01 -8.94
CA SER A 59 9.92 10.32 -7.72
C SER A 59 8.59 10.85 -7.19
N SER A 60 8.31 12.14 -7.39
CA SER A 60 7.05 12.76 -6.96
C SER A 60 5.90 12.31 -7.84
N ARG A 61 6.09 12.32 -9.17
CA ARG A 61 5.09 11.82 -10.14
C ARG A 61 4.83 10.33 -9.96
N ALA A 62 5.88 9.54 -9.73
CA ALA A 62 5.74 8.11 -9.46
C ALA A 62 4.91 7.84 -8.20
N ALA A 63 5.15 8.58 -7.12
CA ALA A 63 4.40 8.39 -5.89
C ALA A 63 2.94 8.85 -6.00
N LEU A 64 2.67 9.95 -6.73
CA LEU A 64 1.29 10.36 -7.04
C LEU A 64 0.57 9.29 -7.87
N GLY A 65 1.21 8.76 -8.91
CA GLY A 65 0.66 7.68 -9.73
C GLY A 65 0.35 6.43 -8.92
N ALA A 66 1.29 5.99 -8.07
CA ALA A 66 1.10 4.83 -7.21
C ALA A 66 -0.09 5.01 -6.26
N THR A 67 -0.22 6.18 -5.64
CA THR A 67 -1.35 6.47 -4.75
C THR A 67 -2.67 6.60 -5.49
N LEU A 68 -2.70 7.21 -6.67
CA LEU A 68 -3.93 7.27 -7.48
C LEU A 68 -4.39 5.87 -7.88
N THR A 69 -3.48 4.98 -8.30
CA THR A 69 -3.81 3.58 -8.58
C THR A 69 -4.39 2.91 -7.34
N LEU A 70 -3.76 3.06 -6.18
CA LEU A 70 -4.27 2.46 -4.95
C LEU A 70 -5.65 2.99 -4.57
N LEU A 71 -5.87 4.30 -4.72
CA LEU A 71 -7.16 4.94 -4.43
C LEU A 71 -8.27 4.50 -5.41
N LEU A 72 -7.97 4.34 -6.69
CA LEU A 72 -8.97 3.92 -7.68
C LEU A 72 -9.40 2.45 -7.54
N PHE A 73 -8.51 1.59 -7.03
CA PHE A 73 -8.78 0.16 -6.90
C PHE A 73 -9.23 -0.23 -5.49
N PHE A 74 -8.89 0.54 -4.46
CA PHE A 74 -9.16 0.21 -3.05
C PHE A 74 -9.76 1.34 -2.22
N GLY A 75 -9.97 2.53 -2.80
CA GLY A 75 -10.60 3.68 -2.15
C GLY A 75 -12.12 3.67 -2.19
#